data_AF-A0A166CTP5-F1
#
_entry.id   AF-A0A166CTP5-F1
#
_cell.length_a   1.000
_cell.length_b   1.000
_cell.length_c   1.000
_cell.angle_alpha   90.00
_cell.angle_beta   90.00
_cell.angle_gamma   90.00
#
_symmetry.space_group_name_H-M   'P 1'
#
loop_
_entity.id
_entity.type
_entity.pdbx_description
1 polymer ?
#
loop_
_entity_poly.entity_id
_entity_poly.type
_entity_poly.pdbx_seq_one_letter_code
_entity_poly.pdbx_strand_id
1 'polypeptide(L)'
;MASTHCGNGSSPDSTTTTNDPSNTNQVDTSQISPTARSSYTLFDHVQGQSYPAVLSAREELNEEIANEEHNIEVYAGDDPHKPTADKVPAIPEEDKDANVVTWDGPADPANPKNWTSAYRWFLTCLCCITTFNVTFASAAPTSALTYMANDLNISKEVSDLVTSLFLVGYIAGPIIWGPGSELLGRQPVFRISMICSTLFILGQSLAPNIQTLLITRFLAGVFASAPLTNCSGVMADMWDPARRGVAMSLFVACVFVGPVCGPVVGSFVTTSYLGWRWVFWIMMIFSALCTILVGFFMPETFTPVLLQKKAQRLRKSEPEKNAALYAEHEKHDWSPRGVLHRTLYRPFYMLYKEPILVLATIYISFNYGLLYALFEAVPIIFVETRHFSINADGLMFLGVGIGTCLGALLNLLFSRRYAALTKRWRGFPPPEERLYGAMIAGPALVAGALWLGWAGQYAGVHWVVPALGLILIGLAICLIFSSLLAYLVDTYLTYSASAFAANVMCRSVIAAAFPLFTVQMYERLGVNWASTLIACIGLLLTPGPFLFYKYGPRIRAGSTFAPCIDLKIAKELAAEEREKSGSEKV
;
A
#
# COMPACT_ATOMS: atom_id res chain seq x y z
N MET A 1 34.32 67.70 -22.16
CA MET A 1 35.37 67.32 -21.19
C MET A 1 35.42 65.80 -21.22
N ALA A 2 36.20 65.10 -22.06
CA ALA A 2 37.56 65.30 -22.59
C ALA A 2 38.67 65.06 -21.55
N SER A 3 39.59 64.12 -21.87
CA SER A 3 40.89 63.80 -21.21
C SER A 3 40.83 63.28 -19.76
N THR A 4 41.63 62.35 -19.22
CA THR A 4 42.77 61.47 -19.66
C THR A 4 42.94 60.34 -18.60
N HIS A 5 43.82 59.30 -18.62
CA HIS A 5 44.99 58.96 -19.45
C HIS A 5 45.22 57.42 -19.57
N CYS A 6 46.48 56.97 -19.71
CA CYS A 6 47.01 55.59 -19.82
C CYS A 6 47.43 55.00 -18.44
N GLY A 7 47.84 53.73 -18.25
CA GLY A 7 47.92 52.53 -19.12
C GLY A 7 48.96 51.49 -18.62
N ASN A 8 48.84 50.23 -19.08
CA ASN A 8 49.82 49.09 -19.09
C ASN A 8 50.62 48.63 -17.84
N GLY A 9 50.74 47.30 -17.65
CA GLY A 9 51.88 46.71 -16.91
C GLY A 9 51.72 45.29 -16.33
N SER A 10 52.00 44.26 -17.15
CA SER A 10 52.58 42.93 -16.82
C SER A 10 52.58 42.32 -15.40
N SER A 11 52.14 41.05 -15.33
CA SER A 11 52.51 40.00 -14.36
C SER A 11 53.98 39.51 -14.54
N PRO A 12 54.50 38.48 -13.82
CA PRO A 12 53.97 37.69 -12.69
C PRO A 12 54.91 37.66 -11.46
N ASP A 13 54.58 36.92 -10.38
CA ASP A 13 55.62 36.42 -9.46
C ASP A 13 55.22 35.16 -8.66
N SER A 14 56.23 34.47 -8.11
CA SER A 14 56.16 33.07 -7.67
C SER A 14 56.41 32.83 -6.16
N THR A 15 55.74 31.78 -5.65
CA THR A 15 56.11 30.89 -4.51
C THR A 15 57.19 31.33 -3.50
N THR A 16 56.82 31.37 -2.20
CA THR A 16 57.59 30.65 -1.16
C THR A 16 56.72 30.21 0.03
N THR A 17 57.15 29.16 0.71
CA THR A 17 56.45 28.38 1.74
C THR A 17 56.88 28.77 3.18
N THR A 18 56.03 28.49 4.17
CA THR A 18 56.26 27.51 5.28
C THR A 18 55.45 27.84 6.55
N ASN A 19 54.55 26.95 6.98
CA ASN A 19 54.66 26.18 8.23
C ASN A 19 53.35 25.46 8.58
N ASP A 20 53.47 24.16 8.85
CA ASP A 20 52.46 23.28 9.45
C ASP A 20 52.69 23.24 10.98
N PRO A 21 51.71 22.87 11.84
CA PRO A 21 51.45 21.45 12.04
C PRO A 21 49.97 21.06 12.24
N SER A 22 49.52 20.12 11.41
CA SER A 22 48.82 18.88 11.79
C SER A 22 48.34 18.74 13.26
N ASN A 23 47.03 18.51 13.44
CA ASN A 23 46.51 17.16 13.70
C ASN A 23 44.98 17.19 13.94
N THR A 24 44.20 16.94 12.89
CA THR A 24 42.75 16.66 13.00
C THR A 24 42.40 15.49 12.09
N ASN A 25 41.95 14.39 12.68
CA ASN A 25 41.39 13.25 11.95
C ASN A 25 40.12 13.69 11.21
N GLN A 26 40.25 14.03 9.92
CA GLN A 26 39.12 14.09 9.01
C GLN A 26 38.71 12.66 8.65
N VAL A 27 37.60 12.20 9.20
CA VAL A 27 36.89 11.04 8.66
C VAL A 27 36.31 11.45 7.32
N ASP A 28 36.68 10.73 6.26
CA ASP A 28 36.34 11.09 4.88
C ASP A 28 34.87 10.78 4.58
N THR A 29 34.00 11.78 4.73
CA THR A 29 32.55 11.67 4.53
C THR A 29 32.12 11.49 3.07
N SER A 30 33.06 11.33 2.13
CA SER A 30 32.77 11.14 0.70
C SER A 30 32.24 9.75 0.32
N GLN A 31 32.35 8.74 1.20
CA GLN A 31 32.07 7.34 0.83
C GLN A 31 30.60 6.90 0.94
N ILE A 32 29.77 7.59 1.74
CA ILE A 32 28.36 7.20 1.93
C ILE A 32 27.51 7.68 0.74
N SER A 33 27.09 6.73 -0.10
CA SER A 33 26.20 7.00 -1.24
C SER A 33 24.78 7.33 -0.74
N PRO A 34 24.19 8.49 -1.07
CA PRO A 34 22.95 8.91 -0.43
C PRO A 34 21.73 8.09 -0.90
N THR A 35 21.14 7.34 0.03
CA THR A 35 19.85 6.66 -0.16
C THR A 35 18.70 7.67 -0.11
N ALA A 36 17.48 7.25 -0.49
CA ALA A 36 16.31 8.12 -0.40
C ALA A 36 15.89 8.46 1.05
N ARG A 37 16.42 7.76 2.07
CA ARG A 37 16.20 8.06 3.48
C ARG A 37 17.39 8.78 4.13
N SER A 38 18.63 8.56 3.68
CA SER A 38 19.80 9.30 4.18
C SER A 38 19.73 10.82 3.88
N SER A 39 18.88 11.24 2.93
CA SER A 39 18.55 12.66 2.74
C SER A 39 17.89 13.32 3.98
N TYR A 40 17.44 12.54 4.96
CA TYR A 40 16.96 13.02 6.26
C TYR A 40 18.00 12.90 7.39
N THR A 41 19.09 12.15 7.20
CA THR A 41 20.27 12.19 8.07
C THR A 41 21.19 13.33 7.64
N LEU A 42 20.70 14.56 7.77
CA LEU A 42 21.56 15.74 7.79
C LEU A 42 22.40 15.68 9.07
N PHE A 43 23.72 15.71 8.92
CA PHE A 43 24.68 15.68 10.01
C PHE A 43 24.62 16.99 10.82
N ASP A 44 23.77 17.03 11.85
CA ASP A 44 23.85 18.07 12.88
C ASP A 44 25.11 17.84 13.73
N HIS A 45 26.21 18.47 13.32
CA HIS A 45 27.44 18.59 14.12
C HIS A 45 27.19 19.47 15.37
N VAL A 46 26.53 18.90 16.37
CA VAL A 46 26.56 19.46 17.73
C VAL A 46 27.91 19.11 18.36
N GLN A 47 28.85 20.06 18.29
CA GLN A 47 30.08 20.00 19.07
C GLN A 47 29.75 20.11 20.56
N GLY A 48 29.66 18.97 21.24
CA GLY A 48 29.47 18.86 22.68
C GLY A 48 30.22 17.66 23.23
N GLN A 49 30.89 17.83 24.37
CA GLN A 49 31.65 16.76 25.03
C GLN A 49 30.71 15.61 25.44
N SER A 50 30.74 14.53 24.66
CA SER A 50 30.01 13.28 24.94
C SER A 50 31.01 12.15 25.17
N TYR A 51 30.69 11.25 26.10
CA TYR A 51 31.61 10.20 26.56
C TYR A 51 31.88 9.14 25.48
N PRO A 52 33.04 8.46 25.47
CA PRO A 52 33.42 7.53 24.40
C PRO A 52 32.40 6.43 24.10
N ALA A 53 31.73 5.90 25.14
CA ALA A 53 30.71 4.86 25.00
C ALA A 53 29.38 5.35 24.38
N VAL A 54 29.12 6.65 24.39
CA VAL A 54 27.95 7.24 23.71
C VAL A 54 28.23 7.42 22.23
N LEU A 55 29.48 7.76 21.87
CA LEU A 55 29.92 7.87 20.48
C LEU A 55 29.93 6.51 19.78
N SER A 56 30.50 5.46 20.39
CA SER A 56 30.53 4.12 19.78
C SER A 56 29.12 3.54 19.56
N ALA A 57 28.22 3.67 20.53
CA ALA A 57 26.83 3.22 20.40
C ALA A 57 26.04 4.01 19.32
N ARG A 58 26.49 5.22 19.00
CA ARG A 58 25.90 6.08 17.95
C ARG A 58 26.42 5.69 16.56
N GLU A 59 27.69 5.32 16.45
CA GLU A 59 28.29 4.77 15.23
C GLU A 59 27.65 3.41 14.88
N GLU A 60 27.55 2.48 15.84
CA GLU A 60 26.85 1.20 15.68
C GLU A 60 25.40 1.37 15.20
N LEU A 61 24.66 2.33 15.75
CA LEU A 61 23.28 2.60 15.35
C LEU A 61 23.17 3.19 13.93
N ASN A 62 24.13 4.03 13.52
CA ASN A 62 24.17 4.58 12.16
C ASN A 62 24.51 3.48 11.13
N GLU A 63 25.40 2.55 11.47
CA GLU A 63 25.72 1.38 10.64
C GLU A 63 24.51 0.44 10.51
N GLU A 64 23.79 0.17 11.60
CA GLU A 64 22.55 -0.63 11.58
C GLU A 64 21.44 0.03 10.76
N ILE A 65 21.29 1.37 10.84
CA ILE A 65 20.38 2.15 10.00
C ILE A 65 20.74 1.99 8.52
N ALA A 66 22.02 2.17 8.16
CA ALA A 66 22.48 2.02 6.78
C ALA A 66 22.27 0.61 6.24
N ASN A 67 22.54 -0.41 7.06
CA ASN A 67 22.34 -1.82 6.71
C ASN A 67 20.86 -2.16 6.50
N GLU A 68 19.94 -1.67 7.35
CA GLU A 68 18.50 -1.90 7.14
C GLU A 68 17.97 -1.14 5.92
N GLU A 69 18.45 0.08 5.66
CA GLU A 69 18.11 0.80 4.43
C GLU A 69 18.58 0.05 3.18
N HIS A 70 19.80 -0.47 3.19
CA HIS A 70 20.34 -1.31 2.13
C HIS A 70 19.53 -2.61 1.94
N ASN A 71 19.16 -3.29 3.03
CA ASN A 71 18.30 -4.48 2.99
C ASN A 71 16.91 -4.20 2.38
N ILE A 72 16.32 -3.04 2.69
CA ILE A 72 15.05 -2.58 2.11
C ILE A 72 15.20 -2.26 0.62
N GLU A 73 16.28 -1.60 0.20
CA GLU A 73 16.48 -1.18 -1.20
C GLU A 73 16.94 -2.32 -2.13
N VAL A 74 17.78 -3.26 -1.65
CA VAL A 74 18.36 -4.34 -2.46
C VAL A 74 17.57 -5.64 -2.36
N TYR A 75 17.34 -6.15 -1.15
CA TYR A 75 16.93 -7.53 -0.96
C TYR A 75 15.42 -7.75 -0.84
N ALA A 76 14.63 -6.71 -0.57
CA ALA A 76 13.19 -6.80 -0.26
C ALA A 76 12.85 -7.97 0.73
N GLY A 77 13.80 -8.24 1.63
CA GLY A 77 13.75 -9.28 2.64
C GLY A 77 13.93 -10.73 2.18
N ASP A 78 14.74 -11.06 1.18
CA ASP A 78 14.79 -12.44 0.65
C ASP A 78 15.20 -13.56 1.63
N ASP A 79 15.91 -13.29 2.74
CA ASP A 79 16.34 -14.33 3.72
C ASP A 79 15.89 -14.02 5.16
N PRO A 80 15.02 -14.85 5.79
CA PRO A 80 14.57 -14.67 7.17
C PRO A 80 15.54 -15.23 8.24
N HIS A 81 16.68 -15.78 7.83
CA HIS A 81 17.67 -16.43 8.70
C HIS A 81 19.09 -15.85 8.57
N LYS A 82 19.29 -14.75 7.83
CA LYS A 82 20.47 -13.91 8.06
C LYS A 82 20.50 -13.47 9.54
N PRO A 83 21.62 -13.66 10.26
CA PRO A 83 21.68 -13.35 11.68
C PRO A 83 21.46 -11.86 11.94
N THR A 84 20.79 -11.55 13.04
CA THR A 84 20.69 -10.20 13.60
C THR A 84 22.08 -9.59 13.84
N ALA A 85 22.15 -8.25 13.86
CA ALA A 85 23.36 -7.43 13.75
C ALA A 85 24.56 -7.82 14.64
N ASP A 86 24.36 -8.55 15.75
CA ASP A 86 25.41 -9.03 16.67
C ASP A 86 26.50 -9.93 16.03
N LYS A 87 26.34 -10.34 14.76
CA LYS A 87 27.32 -11.11 13.97
C LYS A 87 27.49 -10.66 12.53
N VAL A 88 27.34 -9.36 12.25
CA VAL A 88 28.01 -8.77 11.10
C VAL A 88 29.45 -8.48 11.55
N PRO A 89 30.49 -9.15 11.01
CA PRO A 89 31.85 -8.62 11.16
C PRO A 89 31.82 -7.21 10.57
N ALA A 90 32.35 -6.22 11.31
CA ALA A 90 32.40 -4.82 10.88
C ALA A 90 32.66 -4.75 9.37
N ILE A 91 31.78 -4.06 8.65
CA ILE A 91 31.69 -4.09 7.17
C ILE A 91 33.12 -4.17 6.62
N PRO A 92 33.53 -5.31 6.02
CA PRO A 92 34.78 -5.32 5.27
C PRO A 92 34.67 -4.17 4.28
N GLU A 93 35.75 -3.46 4.02
CA GLU A 93 35.82 -2.60 2.84
C GLU A 93 35.69 -3.50 1.61
N GLU A 94 34.45 -3.90 1.29
CA GLU A 94 34.09 -4.54 0.05
C GLU A 94 34.34 -3.48 -1.01
N ASP A 95 35.54 -3.56 -1.59
CA ASP A 95 35.84 -3.14 -2.95
C ASP A 95 34.55 -3.29 -3.75
N LYS A 96 33.86 -2.17 -4.01
CA LYS A 96 32.55 -2.17 -4.67
C LYS A 96 32.77 -2.88 -5.99
N ASP A 97 32.33 -4.15 -6.08
CA ASP A 97 32.70 -5.06 -7.16
C ASP A 97 32.50 -4.31 -8.48
N ALA A 98 33.61 -3.97 -9.14
CA ALA A 98 33.64 -2.93 -10.18
C ALA A 98 32.77 -3.29 -11.41
N ASN A 99 32.26 -4.52 -11.40
CA ASN A 99 31.35 -5.09 -12.36
C ASN A 99 29.86 -4.82 -12.05
N VAL A 100 29.48 -4.33 -10.86
CA VAL A 100 28.08 -4.03 -10.52
C VAL A 100 27.63 -2.73 -11.19
N VAL A 101 26.61 -2.83 -12.05
CA VAL A 101 26.06 -1.69 -12.78
C VAL A 101 25.10 -0.89 -11.90
N THR A 102 25.54 0.30 -11.49
CA THR A 102 24.75 1.28 -10.74
C THR A 102 24.29 2.45 -11.64
N TRP A 103 23.65 3.46 -11.05
CA TRP A 103 23.29 4.71 -11.72
C TRP A 103 24.53 5.55 -12.06
N ASP A 104 24.49 6.35 -13.14
CA ASP A 104 25.64 7.18 -13.55
C ASP A 104 25.87 8.41 -12.65
N GLY A 105 25.02 8.59 -11.63
CA GLY A 105 25.14 9.59 -10.59
C GLY A 105 23.82 9.79 -9.83
N PRO A 106 23.79 10.60 -8.76
CA PRO A 106 22.57 10.85 -7.98
C PRO A 106 21.45 11.52 -8.80
N ALA A 107 21.79 12.24 -9.87
CA ALA A 107 20.87 12.94 -10.76
C ALA A 107 20.56 12.19 -12.08
N ASP A 108 20.89 10.89 -12.19
CA ASP A 108 20.65 10.08 -13.38
C ASP A 108 19.16 10.13 -13.81
N PRO A 109 18.82 10.57 -15.04
CA PRO A 109 17.43 10.68 -15.50
C PRO A 109 16.75 9.32 -15.75
N ALA A 110 17.51 8.22 -15.82
CA ALA A 110 16.95 6.88 -15.89
C ALA A 110 16.38 6.39 -14.55
N ASN A 111 16.73 7.03 -13.43
CA ASN A 111 16.19 6.73 -12.11
C ASN A 111 14.77 7.33 -11.94
N PRO A 112 13.72 6.53 -11.67
CA PRO A 112 12.35 7.01 -11.53
C PRO A 112 12.13 8.04 -10.42
N LYS A 113 12.97 8.06 -9.37
CA LYS A 113 12.94 9.08 -8.31
C LYS A 113 13.29 10.48 -8.83
N ASN A 114 14.12 10.57 -9.88
CA ASN A 114 14.57 11.83 -10.49
C ASN A 114 13.59 12.41 -11.52
N TRP A 115 12.49 11.72 -11.83
CA TRP A 115 11.50 12.21 -12.77
C TRP A 115 10.76 13.46 -12.26
N THR A 116 10.29 14.28 -13.21
CA THR A 116 9.55 15.52 -12.91
C THR A 116 8.32 15.22 -12.05
N SER A 117 8.02 16.10 -11.09
CA SER A 117 6.90 15.89 -10.17
C SER A 117 5.55 15.77 -10.91
N ALA A 118 5.38 16.46 -12.05
CA ALA A 118 4.20 16.34 -12.89
C ALA A 118 4.06 14.94 -13.51
N TYR A 119 5.15 14.33 -13.99
CA TYR A 119 5.12 12.99 -14.55
C TYR A 119 4.85 11.93 -13.47
N ARG A 120 5.48 12.05 -12.29
CA ARG A 120 5.20 11.17 -11.14
C ARG A 120 3.73 11.26 -10.68
N TRP A 121 3.14 12.47 -10.66
CA TRP A 121 1.71 12.63 -10.39
C TRP A 121 0.81 12.03 -11.48
N PHE A 122 1.15 12.20 -12.75
CA PHE A 122 0.42 11.58 -13.86
C PHE A 122 0.41 10.05 -13.75
N LEU A 123 1.55 9.41 -13.47
CA LEU A 123 1.64 7.97 -13.25
C LEU A 123 0.92 7.52 -11.97
N THR A 124 0.92 8.35 -10.92
CA THR A 124 0.12 8.13 -9.71
C THR A 124 -1.38 8.13 -10.02
N CYS A 125 -1.86 9.07 -10.84
CA CYS A 125 -3.24 9.12 -11.31
C CYS A 125 -3.59 7.91 -12.21
N LEU A 126 -2.66 7.44 -13.05
CA LEU A 126 -2.82 6.22 -13.86
C LEU A 126 -2.94 4.96 -12.99
N CYS A 127 -2.19 4.87 -11.90
CA CYS A 127 -2.35 3.84 -10.87
C CYS A 127 -3.70 3.94 -10.14
N CYS A 128 -4.16 5.16 -9.85
CA CYS A 128 -5.43 5.40 -9.17
C CYS A 128 -6.65 5.04 -10.05
N ILE A 129 -6.67 5.41 -11.33
CA ILE A 129 -7.80 5.12 -12.23
C ILE A 129 -7.91 3.62 -12.56
N THR A 130 -6.78 2.92 -12.71
CA THR A 130 -6.75 1.46 -12.90
C THR A 130 -7.21 0.73 -11.64
N THR A 131 -6.78 1.17 -10.46
CA THR A 131 -7.27 0.65 -9.17
C THR A 131 -8.77 0.88 -9.00
N PHE A 132 -9.27 2.07 -9.33
CA PHE A 132 -10.69 2.38 -9.31
C PHE A 132 -11.48 1.53 -10.32
N ASN A 133 -10.95 1.28 -11.53
CA ASN A 133 -11.56 0.38 -12.51
C ASN A 133 -11.73 -1.04 -11.97
N VAL A 134 -10.68 -1.57 -11.35
CA VAL A 134 -10.63 -2.91 -10.74
C VAL A 134 -11.63 -3.05 -9.59
N THR A 135 -11.71 -2.06 -8.70
CA THR A 135 -12.62 -2.12 -7.54
C THR A 135 -14.05 -1.71 -7.86
N PHE A 136 -14.27 -0.90 -8.91
CA PHE A 136 -15.58 -0.72 -9.52
C PHE A 136 -16.10 -2.04 -10.13
N ALA A 137 -15.23 -2.75 -10.85
CA ALA A 137 -15.56 -4.03 -11.48
C ALA A 137 -16.01 -5.13 -10.50
N SER A 138 -15.56 -5.08 -9.25
CA SER A 138 -15.96 -6.06 -8.23
C SER A 138 -17.38 -5.86 -7.68
N ALA A 139 -17.94 -4.65 -7.76
CA ALA A 139 -19.23 -4.30 -7.13
C ALA A 139 -20.31 -3.81 -8.13
N ALA A 140 -19.93 -3.39 -9.35
CA ALA A 140 -20.89 -2.88 -10.33
C ALA A 140 -22.05 -3.85 -10.66
N PRO A 141 -21.86 -5.19 -10.76
CA PRO A 141 -22.98 -6.11 -11.02
C PRO A 141 -23.91 -6.35 -9.82
N THR A 142 -23.61 -5.87 -8.61
CA THR A 142 -24.35 -6.33 -7.42
C THR A 142 -25.80 -5.84 -7.42
N SER A 143 -26.08 -4.66 -7.96
CA SER A 143 -27.44 -4.17 -8.22
C SER A 143 -28.21 -4.95 -9.31
N ALA A 144 -27.51 -5.81 -10.06
CA ALA A 144 -28.05 -6.58 -11.18
C ALA A 144 -28.36 -8.05 -10.80
N LEU A 145 -27.96 -8.51 -9.61
CA LEU A 145 -28.06 -9.92 -9.21
C LEU A 145 -29.49 -10.45 -9.22
N THR A 146 -30.46 -9.69 -8.71
CA THR A 146 -31.88 -10.10 -8.69
C THR A 146 -32.46 -10.24 -10.10
N TYR A 147 -32.07 -9.37 -11.03
CA TYR A 147 -32.50 -9.46 -12.44
C TYR A 147 -31.86 -10.65 -13.15
N MET A 148 -30.57 -10.88 -12.93
CA MET A 148 -29.84 -12.02 -13.48
C MET A 148 -30.38 -13.36 -12.93
N ALA A 149 -30.77 -13.40 -11.65
CA ALA A 149 -31.39 -14.57 -11.04
C ALA A 149 -32.70 -14.95 -11.74
N ASN A 150 -33.55 -13.95 -12.00
CA ASN A 150 -34.83 -14.14 -12.69
C ASN A 150 -34.67 -14.47 -14.19
N ASP A 151 -33.80 -13.76 -14.91
CA ASP A 151 -33.55 -13.95 -16.35
C ASP A 151 -32.94 -15.33 -16.66
N LEU A 152 -32.00 -15.78 -15.82
CA LEU A 152 -31.32 -17.07 -15.98
C LEU A 152 -32.02 -18.23 -15.25
N ASN A 153 -33.11 -17.97 -14.52
CA ASN A 153 -33.85 -18.95 -13.70
C ASN A 153 -32.93 -19.71 -12.71
N ILE A 154 -32.10 -18.97 -11.97
CA ILE A 154 -31.17 -19.49 -10.95
C ILE A 154 -31.56 -18.98 -9.54
N SER A 155 -31.06 -19.64 -8.49
CA SER A 155 -31.30 -19.17 -7.12
C SER A 155 -30.51 -17.88 -6.81
N LYS A 156 -30.94 -17.12 -5.79
CA LYS A 156 -30.26 -15.90 -5.34
C LYS A 156 -28.78 -16.18 -5.03
N GLU A 157 -28.51 -17.27 -4.30
CA GLU A 157 -27.16 -17.68 -3.87
C GLU A 157 -26.20 -17.92 -5.05
N VAL A 158 -26.71 -18.42 -6.19
CA VAL A 158 -25.89 -18.61 -7.41
C VAL A 158 -25.62 -17.27 -8.11
N SER A 159 -26.50 -16.29 -7.94
CA SER A 159 -26.26 -14.91 -8.37
C SER A 159 -25.17 -14.24 -7.52
N ASP A 160 -25.20 -14.42 -6.20
CA ASP A 160 -24.24 -13.85 -5.24
C ASP A 160 -22.79 -14.35 -5.48
N LEU A 161 -22.64 -15.53 -6.09
CA LEU A 161 -21.34 -16.03 -6.58
C LEU A 161 -20.70 -15.11 -7.63
N VAL A 162 -21.44 -14.25 -8.34
CA VAL A 162 -20.89 -13.33 -9.34
C VAL A 162 -20.06 -12.22 -8.70
N THR A 163 -20.51 -11.67 -7.57
CA THR A 163 -19.69 -10.77 -6.74
C THR A 163 -18.54 -11.56 -6.10
N SER A 164 -18.87 -12.72 -5.52
CA SER A 164 -17.95 -13.50 -4.69
C SER A 164 -16.75 -14.08 -5.47
N LEU A 165 -16.96 -14.67 -6.65
CA LEU A 165 -15.87 -15.28 -7.44
C LEU A 165 -14.86 -14.27 -7.96
N PHE A 166 -15.26 -13.02 -8.20
CA PHE A 166 -14.31 -11.97 -8.57
C PHE A 166 -13.31 -11.70 -7.43
N LEU A 167 -13.78 -11.75 -6.17
CA LEU A 167 -12.95 -11.65 -4.97
C LEU A 167 -12.15 -12.94 -4.69
N VAL A 168 -12.68 -14.12 -5.02
CA VAL A 168 -11.88 -15.36 -5.02
C VAL A 168 -10.71 -15.24 -6.01
N GLY A 169 -10.91 -14.58 -7.15
CA GLY A 169 -9.85 -14.22 -8.08
C GLY A 169 -8.74 -13.36 -7.45
N TYR A 170 -9.10 -12.42 -6.56
CA TYR A 170 -8.13 -11.63 -5.78
C TYR A 170 -7.32 -12.44 -4.76
N ILE A 171 -7.61 -13.71 -4.52
CA ILE A 171 -6.76 -14.59 -3.70
C ILE A 171 -5.62 -15.16 -4.56
N ALA A 172 -5.96 -15.64 -5.76
CA ALA A 172 -5.01 -16.29 -6.66
C ALA A 172 -4.07 -15.30 -7.37
N GLY A 173 -4.58 -14.11 -7.72
CA GLY A 173 -3.83 -13.14 -8.51
C GLY A 173 -2.58 -12.54 -7.84
N PRO A 174 -2.60 -12.11 -6.55
CA PRO A 174 -1.41 -11.61 -5.86
C PRO A 174 -0.21 -12.58 -5.87
N ILE A 175 -0.49 -13.89 -5.86
CA ILE A 175 0.54 -14.95 -5.92
C ILE A 175 1.29 -14.92 -7.26
N ILE A 176 0.62 -14.49 -8.33
CA ILE A 176 1.20 -14.40 -9.68
C ILE A 176 1.82 -13.01 -9.88
N TRP A 177 1.07 -11.95 -9.59
CA TRP A 177 1.43 -10.59 -9.99
C TRP A 177 2.39 -9.86 -9.06
N GLY A 178 2.45 -10.24 -7.77
CA GLY A 178 3.43 -9.69 -6.84
C GLY A 178 4.85 -10.06 -7.28
N PRO A 179 5.25 -11.34 -7.19
CA PRO A 179 6.58 -11.81 -7.60
C PRO A 179 6.83 -11.59 -9.10
N GLY A 180 5.80 -11.77 -9.93
CA GLY A 180 5.90 -11.49 -11.37
C GLY A 180 6.31 -10.04 -11.67
N SER A 181 5.94 -9.07 -10.82
CA SER A 181 6.33 -7.66 -11.02
C SER A 181 7.72 -7.31 -10.52
N GLU A 182 8.30 -8.18 -9.69
CA GLU A 182 9.71 -8.09 -9.27
C GLU A 182 10.60 -8.77 -10.31
N LEU A 183 10.21 -9.95 -10.83
CA LEU A 183 10.95 -10.67 -11.87
C LEU A 183 10.90 -10.00 -13.26
N LEU A 184 9.71 -9.60 -13.72
CA LEU A 184 9.51 -9.07 -15.08
C LEU A 184 9.52 -7.54 -15.13
N GLY A 185 9.52 -6.87 -13.97
CA GLY A 185 9.27 -5.45 -13.83
C GLY A 185 7.77 -5.10 -13.76
N ARG A 186 7.45 -3.84 -13.42
CA ARG A 186 6.06 -3.40 -13.25
C ARG A 186 5.35 -3.32 -14.60
N GLN A 187 6.03 -2.82 -15.63
CA GLN A 187 5.39 -2.48 -16.91
C GLN A 187 4.76 -3.69 -17.62
N PRO A 188 5.44 -4.85 -17.80
CA PRO A 188 4.84 -5.99 -18.48
C PRO A 188 3.66 -6.57 -17.71
N VAL A 189 3.76 -6.63 -16.38
CA VAL A 189 2.68 -7.13 -15.52
C VAL A 189 1.42 -6.30 -15.68
N PHE A 190 1.50 -4.97 -15.54
CA PHE A 190 0.34 -4.09 -15.72
C PHE A 190 -0.30 -4.22 -17.11
N ARG A 191 0.50 -4.40 -18.16
CA ARG A 191 -0.03 -4.55 -19.53
C ARG A 191 -0.74 -5.89 -19.73
N ILE A 192 -0.10 -6.99 -19.37
CA ILE A 192 -0.66 -8.34 -19.51
C ILE A 192 -1.92 -8.48 -18.65
N SER A 193 -1.87 -8.03 -17.40
CA SER A 193 -2.99 -8.15 -16.47
C SER A 193 -4.22 -7.37 -16.93
N MET A 194 -4.04 -6.13 -17.41
CA MET A 194 -5.15 -5.29 -17.88
C MET A 194 -5.75 -5.78 -19.20
N ILE A 195 -4.93 -6.28 -20.14
CA ILE A 195 -5.41 -6.91 -21.38
C ILE A 195 -6.25 -8.14 -21.04
N CYS A 196 -5.72 -9.06 -20.22
CA CYS A 196 -6.44 -10.27 -19.85
C CYS A 196 -7.71 -9.97 -19.06
N SER A 197 -7.69 -9.06 -18.07
CA SER A 197 -8.89 -8.69 -17.31
C SER A 197 -9.98 -8.10 -18.23
N THR A 198 -9.61 -7.22 -19.17
CA THR A 198 -10.55 -6.66 -20.16
C THR A 198 -11.16 -7.74 -21.04
N LEU A 199 -10.37 -8.70 -21.54
CA LEU A 199 -10.86 -9.82 -22.35
C LEU A 199 -11.81 -10.74 -21.56
N PHE A 200 -11.53 -11.01 -20.28
CA PHE A 200 -12.45 -11.78 -19.45
C PHE A 200 -13.71 -11.00 -19.07
N ILE A 201 -13.64 -9.66 -18.90
CA ILE A 201 -14.85 -8.83 -18.72
C ILE A 201 -15.69 -8.81 -20.00
N LEU A 202 -15.08 -8.73 -21.19
CA LEU A 202 -15.79 -8.91 -22.47
C LEU A 202 -16.51 -10.27 -22.55
N GLY A 203 -15.86 -11.33 -22.07
CA GLY A 203 -16.47 -12.67 -21.96
C GLY A 203 -17.71 -12.72 -21.07
N GLN A 204 -17.80 -11.87 -20.04
CA GLN A 204 -18.98 -11.75 -19.17
C GLN A 204 -20.12 -11.02 -19.90
N SER A 205 -19.81 -9.94 -20.62
CA SER A 205 -20.78 -9.17 -21.42
C SER A 205 -21.45 -9.99 -22.53
N LEU A 206 -20.75 -11.02 -23.01
CA LEU A 206 -21.18 -11.96 -24.04
C LEU A 206 -21.67 -13.31 -23.46
N ALA A 207 -21.75 -13.47 -22.14
CA ALA A 207 -22.05 -14.76 -21.52
C ALA A 207 -23.51 -15.21 -21.81
N PRO A 208 -23.71 -16.37 -22.45
CA PRO A 208 -25.04 -16.89 -22.73
C PRO A 208 -25.66 -17.59 -21.51
N ASN A 209 -24.85 -18.00 -20.53
CA ASN A 209 -25.27 -18.73 -19.35
C ASN A 209 -24.42 -18.34 -18.11
N ILE A 210 -24.91 -18.73 -16.93
CA ILE A 210 -24.26 -18.42 -15.65
C ILE A 210 -22.87 -19.06 -15.50
N GLN A 211 -22.63 -20.25 -16.06
CA GLN A 211 -21.34 -20.95 -15.93
C GLN A 211 -20.21 -20.17 -16.62
N THR A 212 -20.44 -19.71 -17.86
CA THR A 212 -19.52 -18.84 -18.58
C THR A 212 -19.27 -17.55 -17.81
N LEU A 213 -20.32 -16.94 -17.25
CA LEU A 213 -20.21 -15.70 -16.48
C LEU A 213 -19.39 -15.89 -15.20
N LEU A 214 -19.61 -16.97 -14.45
CA LEU A 214 -18.87 -17.31 -13.22
C LEU A 214 -17.38 -17.61 -13.47
N ILE A 215 -17.06 -18.40 -14.51
CA ILE A 215 -15.67 -18.71 -14.88
C ILE A 215 -14.93 -17.45 -15.33
N THR A 216 -15.54 -16.66 -16.21
CA THR A 216 -14.96 -15.39 -16.68
C THR A 216 -14.90 -14.32 -15.59
N ARG A 217 -15.76 -14.37 -14.56
CA ARG A 217 -15.68 -13.56 -13.34
C ARG A 217 -14.47 -13.91 -12.49
N PHE A 218 -14.28 -15.19 -12.18
CA PHE A 218 -13.11 -15.64 -11.44
C PHE A 218 -11.81 -15.22 -12.14
N LEU A 219 -11.68 -15.56 -13.43
CA LEU A 219 -10.49 -15.22 -14.22
C LEU A 219 -10.27 -13.71 -14.30
N ALA A 220 -11.31 -12.91 -14.59
CA ALA A 220 -11.19 -11.46 -14.57
C ALA A 220 -10.68 -10.94 -13.22
N GLY A 221 -11.13 -11.49 -12.09
CA GLY A 221 -10.63 -11.17 -10.76
C GLY A 221 -9.14 -11.49 -10.58
N VAL A 222 -8.69 -12.66 -11.04
CA VAL A 222 -7.26 -13.04 -11.01
C VAL A 222 -6.39 -11.99 -11.71
N PHE A 223 -6.74 -11.63 -12.94
CA PHE A 223 -5.98 -10.64 -13.72
C PHE A 223 -6.17 -9.20 -13.19
N ALA A 224 -7.37 -8.84 -12.73
CA ALA A 224 -7.68 -7.52 -12.19
C ALA A 224 -6.96 -7.20 -10.86
N SER A 225 -6.50 -8.20 -10.11
CA SER A 225 -5.79 -7.95 -8.84
C SER A 225 -4.42 -7.26 -8.98
N ALA A 226 -3.81 -7.23 -10.17
CA ALA A 226 -2.44 -6.73 -10.34
C ALA A 226 -2.26 -5.22 -10.01
N PRO A 227 -3.12 -4.28 -10.44
CA PRO A 227 -3.09 -2.91 -9.93
C PRO A 227 -3.20 -2.81 -8.41
N LEU A 228 -4.10 -3.59 -7.78
CA LEU A 228 -4.30 -3.56 -6.33
C LEU A 228 -3.04 -3.95 -5.54
N THR A 229 -2.21 -4.86 -6.06
CA THR A 229 -0.95 -5.24 -5.42
C THR A 229 0.20 -4.32 -5.82
N ASN A 230 0.33 -3.99 -7.10
CA ASN A 230 1.57 -3.45 -7.66
C ASN A 230 1.61 -1.92 -7.74
N CYS A 231 0.46 -1.23 -7.64
CA CYS A 231 0.44 0.24 -7.56
C CYS A 231 1.20 0.78 -6.34
N SER A 232 1.19 0.05 -5.21
CA SER A 232 1.95 0.42 -4.02
C SER A 232 3.47 0.36 -4.27
N GLY A 233 3.92 -0.68 -4.98
CA GLY A 233 5.30 -0.82 -5.46
C GLY A 233 5.70 0.32 -6.39
N VAL A 234 4.90 0.60 -7.43
CA VAL A 234 5.12 1.73 -8.35
C VAL A 234 5.24 3.08 -7.61
N MET A 235 4.44 3.29 -6.55
CA MET A 235 4.55 4.50 -5.72
C MET A 235 5.81 4.52 -4.86
N ALA A 236 6.29 3.39 -4.37
CA ALA A 236 7.58 3.29 -3.68
C ALA A 236 8.77 3.47 -4.63
N ASP A 237 8.65 3.01 -5.87
CA ASP A 237 9.67 3.11 -6.91
C ASP A 237 9.89 4.58 -7.35
N MET A 238 8.84 5.41 -7.38
CA MET A 238 8.88 6.82 -7.86
C MET A 238 8.94 7.91 -6.78
N TRP A 239 8.37 7.69 -5.59
CA TRP A 239 8.19 8.75 -4.59
C TRP A 239 9.11 8.62 -3.39
N ASP A 240 9.77 9.73 -3.07
CA ASP A 240 10.58 9.89 -1.87
C ASP A 240 9.71 9.68 -0.60
N PRO A 241 10.25 9.06 0.47
CA PRO A 241 9.47 8.62 1.63
C PRO A 241 8.52 9.67 2.22
N ALA A 242 8.93 10.93 2.31
CA ALA A 242 8.09 12.01 2.86
C ALA A 242 6.91 12.43 1.95
N ARG A 243 7.03 12.29 0.62
CA ARG A 243 5.95 12.64 -0.34
C ARG A 243 5.06 11.44 -0.67
N ARG A 244 5.62 10.22 -0.60
CA ARG A 244 4.94 8.94 -0.83
C ARG A 244 3.63 8.78 -0.07
N GLY A 245 3.55 9.30 1.17
CA GLY A 245 2.35 9.22 2.00
C GLY A 245 1.09 9.86 1.39
N VAL A 246 1.24 10.95 0.62
CA VAL A 246 0.11 11.62 -0.05
C VAL A 246 -0.36 10.81 -1.27
N ALA A 247 0.57 10.32 -2.09
CA ALA A 247 0.26 9.47 -3.24
C ALA A 247 -0.44 8.17 -2.82
N MET A 248 0.08 7.51 -1.77
CA MET A 248 -0.53 6.31 -1.18
C MET A 248 -1.92 6.58 -0.61
N SER A 249 -2.15 7.75 0.01
CA SER A 249 -3.48 8.13 0.53
C SER A 249 -4.52 8.27 -0.59
N LEU A 250 -4.13 8.84 -1.73
CA LEU A 250 -5.00 8.95 -2.91
C LEU A 250 -5.34 7.57 -3.49
N PHE A 251 -4.35 6.68 -3.60
CA PHE A 251 -4.55 5.29 -4.03
C PHE A 251 -5.55 4.55 -3.12
N VAL A 252 -5.37 4.60 -1.80
CA VAL A 252 -6.29 3.94 -0.85
C VAL A 252 -7.70 4.54 -0.92
N ALA A 253 -7.85 5.84 -1.16
CA ALA A 253 -9.17 6.43 -1.41
C ALA A 253 -9.84 5.81 -2.66
N CYS A 254 -9.11 5.68 -3.78
CA CYS A 254 -9.62 5.07 -5.01
C CYS A 254 -10.02 3.58 -4.84
N VAL A 255 -9.35 2.83 -3.95
CA VAL A 255 -9.74 1.45 -3.59
C VAL A 255 -11.17 1.38 -3.03
N PHE A 256 -11.62 2.40 -2.29
CA PHE A 256 -12.94 2.43 -1.64
C PHE A 256 -14.02 3.20 -2.42
N VAL A 257 -13.64 4.18 -3.23
CA VAL A 257 -14.60 4.90 -4.08
C VAL A 257 -15.11 4.00 -5.22
N GLY A 258 -14.29 3.08 -5.73
CA GLY A 258 -14.71 2.13 -6.78
C GLY A 258 -15.92 1.26 -6.40
N PRO A 259 -15.89 0.53 -5.28
CA PRO A 259 -17.01 -0.30 -4.83
C PRO A 259 -18.27 0.50 -4.49
N VAL A 260 -18.12 1.78 -4.10
CA VAL A 260 -19.27 2.69 -3.90
C VAL A 260 -19.89 3.12 -5.24
N CYS A 261 -19.07 3.48 -6.23
CA CYS A 261 -19.57 3.82 -7.56
C CYS A 261 -20.21 2.63 -8.29
N GLY A 262 -19.86 1.39 -7.91
CA GLY A 262 -20.40 0.14 -8.46
C GLY A 262 -21.93 0.12 -8.47
N PRO A 263 -22.62 -0.01 -7.31
CA PRO A 263 -24.08 -0.02 -7.24
C PRO A 263 -24.75 1.24 -7.77
N VAL A 264 -24.09 2.41 -7.67
CA VAL A 264 -24.63 3.68 -8.20
C VAL A 264 -24.75 3.64 -9.73
N VAL A 265 -23.73 3.16 -10.45
CA VAL A 265 -23.81 3.01 -11.91
C VAL A 265 -24.66 1.79 -12.28
N GLY A 266 -24.46 0.68 -11.57
CA GLY A 266 -25.13 -0.58 -11.81
C GLY A 266 -26.66 -0.47 -11.73
N SER A 267 -27.21 0.23 -10.74
CA SER A 267 -28.66 0.34 -10.53
C SER A 267 -29.36 1.06 -11.69
N PHE A 268 -28.88 2.25 -12.04
CA PHE A 268 -29.42 3.06 -13.13
C PHE A 268 -29.30 2.37 -14.49
N VAL A 269 -28.21 1.64 -14.73
CA VAL A 269 -28.03 0.88 -15.97
C VAL A 269 -28.99 -0.32 -16.02
N THR A 270 -29.10 -1.06 -14.92
CA THR A 270 -29.93 -2.27 -14.84
C THR A 270 -31.42 -1.98 -14.99
N THR A 271 -31.91 -0.87 -14.43
CA THR A 271 -33.32 -0.46 -14.55
C THR A 271 -33.65 0.26 -15.86
N SER A 272 -32.64 0.67 -16.63
CA SER A 272 -32.83 1.29 -17.94
C SER A 272 -33.25 0.27 -19.02
N TYR A 273 -33.67 0.77 -20.18
CA TYR A 273 -33.98 -0.03 -21.37
C TYR A 273 -32.81 -0.91 -21.87
N LEU A 274 -31.58 -0.67 -21.39
CA LEU A 274 -30.40 -1.47 -21.71
C LEU A 274 -30.36 -2.80 -20.94
N GLY A 275 -30.94 -2.86 -19.75
CA GLY A 275 -30.99 -4.05 -18.90
C GLY A 275 -29.65 -4.47 -18.29
N TRP A 276 -29.70 -5.56 -17.51
CA TRP A 276 -28.62 -6.00 -16.62
C TRP A 276 -27.29 -6.33 -17.31
N ARG A 277 -27.33 -6.86 -18.54
CA ARG A 277 -26.12 -7.20 -19.32
C ARG A 277 -25.24 -5.98 -19.65
N TRP A 278 -25.81 -4.79 -19.73
CA TRP A 278 -25.05 -3.58 -20.05
C TRP A 278 -24.13 -3.08 -18.93
N VAL A 279 -24.33 -3.54 -17.69
CA VAL A 279 -23.37 -3.29 -16.60
C VAL A 279 -21.99 -3.86 -16.96
N PHE A 280 -21.96 -5.06 -17.51
CA PHE A 280 -20.72 -5.72 -17.98
C PHE A 280 -20.12 -5.00 -19.20
N TRP A 281 -20.94 -4.49 -20.12
CA TRP A 281 -20.45 -3.68 -21.25
C TRP A 281 -19.80 -2.37 -20.81
N ILE A 282 -20.39 -1.65 -19.84
CA ILE A 282 -19.81 -0.43 -19.28
C ILE A 282 -18.49 -0.72 -18.55
N MET A 283 -18.46 -1.80 -17.76
CA MET A 283 -17.22 -2.29 -17.16
C MET A 283 -16.14 -2.60 -18.21
N MET A 284 -16.51 -3.29 -19.29
CA MET A 284 -15.60 -3.65 -20.39
C MET A 284 -15.03 -2.40 -21.06
N ILE A 285 -15.89 -1.45 -21.45
CA ILE A 285 -15.47 -0.18 -22.08
C ILE A 285 -14.50 0.58 -21.16
N PHE A 286 -14.81 0.67 -19.86
CA PHE A 286 -13.95 1.37 -18.92
C PHE A 286 -12.62 0.62 -18.67
N SER A 287 -12.64 -0.71 -18.63
CA SER A 287 -11.43 -1.53 -18.49
C SER A 287 -10.56 -1.46 -19.76
N ALA A 288 -11.17 -1.45 -20.94
CA ALA A 288 -10.48 -1.26 -22.22
C ALA A 288 -9.80 0.13 -22.29
N LEU A 289 -10.49 1.20 -21.86
CA LEU A 289 -9.90 2.53 -21.77
C LEU A 289 -8.70 2.55 -20.82
N CYS A 290 -8.82 1.96 -19.62
CA CYS A 290 -7.72 1.85 -18.67
C CYS A 290 -6.55 1.02 -19.23
N THR A 291 -6.85 -0.04 -19.97
CA THR A 291 -5.86 -0.91 -20.63
C THR A 291 -5.10 -0.17 -21.73
N ILE A 292 -5.80 0.62 -22.55
CA ILE A 292 -5.19 1.50 -23.55
C ILE A 292 -4.26 2.51 -22.87
N LEU A 293 -4.72 3.18 -21.82
CA LEU A 293 -3.91 4.16 -21.08
C LEU A 293 -2.66 3.51 -20.48
N VAL A 294 -2.77 2.34 -19.84
CA VAL A 294 -1.60 1.57 -19.34
C VAL A 294 -0.69 1.12 -20.47
N GLY A 295 -1.26 0.64 -21.58
CA GLY A 295 -0.54 0.14 -22.75
C GLY A 295 0.36 1.17 -23.40
N PHE A 296 -0.07 2.44 -23.47
CA PHE A 296 0.73 3.52 -24.04
C PHE A 296 1.55 4.31 -23.01
N PHE A 297 0.99 4.61 -21.84
CA PHE A 297 1.59 5.59 -20.92
C PHE A 297 2.36 5.02 -19.73
N MET A 298 2.21 3.73 -19.40
CA MET A 298 2.95 3.12 -18.28
C MET A 298 4.40 2.80 -18.70
N PRO A 299 5.43 3.46 -18.12
CA PRO A 299 6.84 3.10 -18.32
C PRO A 299 7.24 1.94 -17.38
N GLU A 300 8.45 1.41 -17.57
CA GLU A 300 9.07 0.62 -16.51
C GLU A 300 9.50 1.52 -15.35
N THR A 301 9.18 1.10 -14.12
CA THR A 301 9.48 1.84 -12.88
C THR A 301 10.35 1.03 -11.93
N PHE A 302 10.49 -0.28 -12.11
CA PHE A 302 11.27 -1.09 -11.17
C PHE A 302 12.79 -0.91 -11.38
N THR A 303 13.46 -0.24 -10.43
CA THR A 303 14.89 0.05 -10.46
C THR A 303 15.78 -1.15 -10.78
N PRO A 304 15.63 -2.34 -10.14
CA PRO A 304 16.48 -3.50 -10.44
C PRO A 304 16.40 -3.95 -11.91
N VAL A 305 15.20 -3.94 -12.51
CA VAL A 305 14.99 -4.28 -13.93
C VAL A 305 15.47 -3.17 -14.88
N LEU A 306 15.45 -1.90 -14.46
CA LEU A 306 16.07 -0.81 -15.22
C LEU A 306 17.60 -0.94 -15.26
N LEU A 307 18.23 -1.25 -14.13
CA LEU A 307 19.68 -1.52 -14.05
C LEU A 307 20.06 -2.80 -14.82
N GLN A 308 19.25 -3.85 -14.76
CA GLN A 308 19.44 -5.05 -15.59
C GLN A 308 19.39 -4.71 -17.10
N LYS A 309 18.40 -3.92 -17.54
CA LYS A 309 18.32 -3.43 -18.92
C LYS A 309 19.52 -2.53 -19.30
N LYS A 310 20.09 -1.78 -18.35
CA LYS A 310 21.33 -0.99 -18.54
C LYS A 310 22.55 -1.90 -18.70
N ALA A 311 22.77 -2.86 -17.79
CA ALA A 311 23.86 -3.84 -17.88
C ALA A 311 23.83 -4.63 -19.20
N GLN A 312 22.65 -5.10 -19.61
CA GLN A 312 22.47 -5.81 -20.89
C GLN A 312 22.73 -4.92 -22.12
N ARG A 313 22.53 -3.60 -22.04
CA ARG A 313 22.92 -2.67 -23.11
C ARG A 313 24.44 -2.47 -23.15
N LEU A 314 25.08 -2.28 -21.99
CA LEU A 314 26.53 -2.09 -21.88
C LEU A 314 27.32 -3.33 -22.33
N ARG A 315 26.86 -4.54 -21.97
CA ARG A 315 27.37 -5.83 -22.50
C ARG A 315 27.26 -5.94 -24.03
N LYS A 316 26.25 -5.31 -24.64
CA LYS A 316 26.03 -5.34 -26.10
C LYS A 316 26.79 -4.27 -26.86
N SER A 317 27.11 -3.13 -26.23
CA SER A 317 27.84 -2.04 -26.89
C SER A 317 29.36 -2.28 -26.92
N GLU A 318 29.94 -2.83 -25.85
CA GLU A 318 31.36 -3.17 -25.78
C GLU A 318 31.56 -4.58 -25.18
N PRO A 319 31.33 -5.67 -25.96
CA PRO A 319 31.34 -7.03 -25.43
C PRO A 319 32.67 -7.44 -24.77
N GLU A 320 33.80 -7.00 -25.32
CA GLU A 320 35.14 -7.38 -24.81
C GLU A 320 35.49 -6.73 -23.46
N LYS A 321 34.93 -5.54 -23.18
CA LYS A 321 35.22 -4.77 -21.97
C LYS A 321 34.15 -4.97 -20.89
N ASN A 322 32.90 -5.12 -21.31
CA ASN A 322 31.74 -5.13 -20.41
C ASN A 322 31.14 -6.52 -20.16
N ALA A 323 31.79 -7.60 -20.62
CA ALA A 323 31.31 -8.98 -20.42
C ALA A 323 31.06 -9.32 -18.94
N ALA A 324 31.92 -8.84 -18.04
CA ALA A 324 31.83 -9.08 -16.61
C ALA A 324 30.75 -8.24 -15.91
N LEU A 325 30.30 -7.11 -16.50
CA LEU A 325 29.30 -6.23 -15.88
C LEU A 325 28.01 -7.01 -15.60
N TYR A 326 27.41 -6.84 -14.42
CA TYR A 326 26.11 -7.43 -14.07
C TYR A 326 25.25 -6.46 -13.25
N ALA A 327 23.93 -6.68 -13.27
CA ALA A 327 23.04 -6.07 -12.29
C ALA A 327 22.83 -7.06 -11.15
N GLU A 328 22.85 -6.60 -9.91
CA GLU A 328 22.74 -7.45 -8.71
C GLU A 328 21.47 -8.33 -8.72
N HIS A 329 20.40 -7.82 -9.32
CA HIS A 329 19.14 -8.55 -9.58
C HIS A 329 19.31 -9.84 -10.39
N GLU A 330 20.37 -9.98 -11.20
CA GLU A 330 20.69 -11.20 -11.95
C GLU A 330 21.27 -12.31 -11.05
N LYS A 331 21.67 -12.01 -9.81
CA LYS A 331 22.10 -13.00 -8.80
C LYS A 331 20.93 -13.57 -7.98
N HIS A 332 19.71 -13.02 -8.08
CA HIS A 332 18.57 -13.53 -7.32
C HIS A 332 18.08 -14.88 -7.84
N ASP A 333 17.83 -15.79 -6.91
CA ASP A 333 17.53 -17.19 -7.19
C ASP A 333 16.03 -17.38 -7.52
N TRP A 334 15.64 -17.05 -8.75
CA TRP A 334 14.27 -17.13 -9.29
C TRP A 334 13.75 -18.57 -9.48
N SER A 335 14.24 -19.53 -8.70
CA SER A 335 13.78 -20.92 -8.72
C SER A 335 12.27 -20.97 -8.43
N PRO A 336 11.48 -21.81 -9.14
CA PRO A 336 10.04 -21.93 -8.88
C PRO A 336 9.72 -22.29 -7.42
N ARG A 337 10.62 -23.03 -6.76
CA ARG A 337 10.54 -23.37 -5.34
C ARG A 337 10.77 -22.15 -4.43
N GLY A 338 11.76 -21.30 -4.74
CA GLY A 338 12.03 -20.06 -4.00
C GLY A 338 10.86 -19.08 -4.10
N VAL A 339 10.35 -18.85 -5.32
CA VAL A 339 9.16 -18.01 -5.55
C VAL A 339 7.95 -18.55 -4.79
N LEU A 340 7.65 -19.85 -4.88
CA LEU A 340 6.55 -20.46 -4.15
C LEU A 340 6.71 -20.33 -2.62
N HIS A 341 7.94 -20.46 -2.12
CA HIS A 341 8.24 -20.32 -0.69
C HIS A 341 8.05 -18.88 -0.21
N ARG A 342 8.57 -17.88 -0.95
CA ARG A 342 8.42 -16.45 -0.63
C ARG A 342 6.97 -15.96 -0.72
N THR A 343 6.16 -16.58 -1.59
CA THR A 343 4.82 -16.07 -1.95
C THR A 343 3.67 -16.81 -1.29
N LEU A 344 3.82 -18.11 -0.98
CA LEU A 344 2.81 -18.88 -0.22
C LEU A 344 3.30 -19.19 1.18
N TYR A 345 4.45 -19.86 1.32
CA TYR A 345 4.87 -20.39 2.62
C TYR A 345 5.17 -19.26 3.63
N ARG A 346 6.01 -18.28 3.28
CA ARG A 346 6.40 -17.21 4.19
C ARG A 346 5.21 -16.37 4.68
N PRO A 347 4.28 -15.88 3.84
CA PRO A 347 3.12 -15.12 4.32
C PRO A 347 2.31 -15.85 5.39
N PHE A 348 2.04 -17.14 5.22
CA PHE A 348 1.34 -17.94 6.23
C PHE A 348 2.22 -18.29 7.44
N TYR A 349 3.53 -18.48 7.26
CA TYR A 349 4.45 -18.69 8.38
C TYR A 349 4.61 -17.43 9.26
N MET A 350 4.70 -16.25 8.65
CA MET A 350 4.64 -14.97 9.35
C MET A 350 3.30 -14.82 10.07
N LEU A 351 2.18 -15.13 9.41
CA LEU A 351 0.85 -15.09 10.04
C LEU A 351 0.75 -16.07 11.23
N TYR A 352 1.43 -17.22 11.20
CA TYR A 352 1.49 -18.12 12.36
C TYR A 352 2.37 -17.60 13.51
N LYS A 353 3.49 -16.94 13.20
CA LYS A 353 4.46 -16.46 14.19
C LYS A 353 4.12 -15.11 14.82
N GLU A 354 3.50 -14.22 14.07
CA GLU A 354 3.43 -12.79 14.40
C GLU A 354 2.02 -12.37 14.86
N PRO A 355 1.77 -12.22 16.18
CA PRO A 355 0.43 -11.94 16.70
C PRO A 355 -0.12 -10.58 16.26
N ILE A 356 0.76 -9.61 15.97
CA ILE A 356 0.39 -8.31 15.40
C ILE A 356 -0.22 -8.51 14.01
N LEU A 357 0.45 -9.28 13.14
CA LEU A 357 -0.02 -9.57 11.78
C LEU A 357 -1.36 -10.31 11.79
N VAL A 358 -1.56 -11.26 12.72
CA VAL A 358 -2.84 -11.99 12.89
C VAL A 358 -3.99 -11.03 13.17
N LEU A 359 -3.94 -10.29 14.28
CA LEU A 359 -5.09 -9.48 14.71
C LEU A 359 -5.36 -8.32 13.75
N ALA A 360 -4.31 -7.68 13.22
CA ALA A 360 -4.46 -6.65 12.19
C ALA A 360 -5.08 -7.22 10.90
N THR A 361 -4.68 -8.43 10.49
CA THR A 361 -5.27 -9.10 9.32
C THR A 361 -6.72 -9.52 9.57
N ILE A 362 -7.06 -10.06 10.74
CA ILE A 362 -8.46 -10.36 11.10
C ILE A 362 -9.31 -9.09 11.04
N TYR A 363 -8.84 -7.98 11.63
CA TYR A 363 -9.61 -6.74 11.65
C TYR A 363 -9.76 -6.12 10.25
N ILE A 364 -8.68 -6.07 9.46
CA ILE A 364 -8.73 -5.65 8.06
C ILE A 364 -9.68 -6.55 7.24
N SER A 365 -9.67 -7.87 7.47
CA SER A 365 -10.50 -8.84 6.77
C SER A 365 -11.98 -8.68 7.09
N PHE A 366 -12.33 -8.57 8.38
CA PHE A 366 -13.69 -8.28 8.84
C PHE A 366 -14.20 -6.96 8.26
N ASN A 367 -13.38 -5.91 8.30
CA ASN A 367 -13.73 -4.57 7.83
C ASN A 367 -13.96 -4.52 6.30
N TYR A 368 -13.17 -5.28 5.53
CA TYR A 368 -13.39 -5.40 4.08
C TYR A 368 -14.57 -6.32 3.76
N GLY A 369 -14.78 -7.40 4.52
CA GLY A 369 -15.98 -8.23 4.38
C GLY A 369 -17.25 -7.43 4.62
N LEU A 370 -17.28 -6.58 5.66
CA LEU A 370 -18.40 -5.70 5.97
C LEU A 370 -18.75 -4.78 4.78
N LEU A 371 -17.76 -4.24 4.07
CA LEU A 371 -18.01 -3.44 2.86
C LEU A 371 -18.83 -4.21 1.80
N TYR A 372 -18.55 -5.51 1.62
CA TYR A 372 -19.31 -6.35 0.68
C TYR A 372 -20.65 -6.82 1.25
N ALA A 373 -20.77 -7.04 2.56
CA ALA A 373 -22.08 -7.27 3.20
C ALA A 373 -23.03 -6.07 3.07
N LEU A 374 -22.52 -4.83 2.99
CA LEU A 374 -23.37 -3.68 2.71
C LEU A 374 -24.10 -3.80 1.36
N PHE A 375 -23.55 -4.51 0.38
CA PHE A 375 -24.25 -4.72 -0.90
C PHE A 375 -25.51 -5.57 -0.79
N GLU A 376 -25.58 -6.48 0.18
CA GLU A 376 -26.79 -7.27 0.46
C GLU A 376 -27.67 -6.60 1.54
N ALA A 377 -27.06 -6.00 2.55
CA ALA A 377 -27.77 -5.38 3.67
C ALA A 377 -28.53 -4.10 3.27
N VAL A 378 -27.98 -3.26 2.39
CA VAL A 378 -28.62 -2.00 1.97
C VAL A 378 -29.94 -2.24 1.22
N PRO A 379 -30.01 -3.15 0.21
CA PRO A 379 -31.27 -3.54 -0.42
C PRO A 379 -32.34 -4.03 0.56
N ILE A 380 -31.98 -4.83 1.56
CA ILE A 380 -32.93 -5.32 2.59
C ILE A 380 -33.48 -4.13 3.40
N ILE A 381 -32.63 -3.15 3.74
CA ILE A 381 -33.01 -1.96 4.54
C ILE A 381 -33.85 -0.96 3.75
N PHE A 382 -33.59 -0.76 2.45
CA PHE A 382 -34.22 0.31 1.66
C PHE A 382 -35.21 -0.21 0.60
N VAL A 383 -34.90 -1.28 -0.12
CA VAL A 383 -35.84 -1.89 -1.09
C VAL A 383 -36.90 -2.73 -0.37
N GLU A 384 -36.50 -3.71 0.45
CA GLU A 384 -37.47 -4.62 1.06
C GLU A 384 -38.27 -3.96 2.19
N THR A 385 -37.59 -3.30 3.14
CA THR A 385 -38.25 -2.68 4.31
C THR A 385 -38.94 -1.34 4.01
N ARG A 386 -38.54 -0.63 2.94
CA ARG A 386 -39.02 0.75 2.64
C ARG A 386 -39.53 0.96 1.22
N HIS A 387 -39.52 -0.07 0.39
CA HIS A 387 -40.03 -0.05 -0.99
C HIS A 387 -39.39 1.03 -1.87
N PHE A 388 -38.10 1.32 -1.64
CA PHE A 388 -37.33 2.19 -2.54
C PHE A 388 -37.16 1.52 -3.91
N SER A 389 -37.08 2.35 -4.95
CA SER A 389 -36.64 1.88 -6.26
C SER A 389 -35.15 1.52 -6.22
N ILE A 390 -34.73 0.58 -7.07
CA ILE A 390 -33.34 0.12 -7.15
C ILE A 390 -32.36 1.27 -7.46
N ASN A 391 -32.83 2.30 -8.18
CA ASN A 391 -32.06 3.52 -8.44
C ASN A 391 -31.85 4.36 -7.17
N ALA A 392 -32.87 4.49 -6.33
CA ALA A 392 -32.77 5.17 -5.04
C ALA A 392 -31.91 4.38 -4.05
N ASP A 393 -31.99 3.04 -4.06
CA ASP A 393 -31.13 2.15 -3.28
C ASP A 393 -29.65 2.30 -3.65
N GLY A 394 -29.32 2.26 -4.95
CA GLY A 394 -27.95 2.48 -5.42
C GLY A 394 -27.36 3.82 -4.99
N LEU A 395 -28.19 4.87 -4.86
CA LEU A 395 -27.75 6.18 -4.32
C LEU A 395 -27.44 6.14 -2.82
N MET A 396 -27.95 5.19 -2.03
CA MET A 396 -27.62 5.09 -0.60
C MET A 396 -26.14 4.76 -0.37
N PHE A 397 -25.47 4.10 -1.32
CA PHE A 397 -24.02 3.87 -1.27
C PHE A 397 -23.20 5.16 -1.32
N LEU A 398 -23.75 6.28 -1.81
CA LEU A 398 -23.09 7.59 -1.69
C LEU A 398 -22.86 7.98 -0.22
N GLY A 399 -23.68 7.50 0.72
CA GLY A 399 -23.41 7.65 2.16
C GLY A 399 -22.08 7.00 2.56
N VAL A 400 -21.86 5.74 2.15
CA VAL A 400 -20.57 5.05 2.34
C VAL A 400 -19.45 5.83 1.65
N GLY A 401 -19.66 6.33 0.44
CA GLY A 401 -18.71 7.16 -0.31
C GLY A 401 -18.27 8.41 0.44
N ILE A 402 -19.23 9.22 0.89
CA ILE A 402 -18.98 10.43 1.71
C ILE A 402 -18.17 10.05 2.96
N GLY A 403 -18.56 8.95 3.63
CA GLY A 403 -17.81 8.38 4.74
C GLY A 403 -16.34 8.09 4.38
N THR A 404 -16.10 7.33 3.31
CA THR A 404 -14.75 6.96 2.88
C THR A 404 -13.91 8.17 2.47
N CYS A 405 -14.50 9.20 1.87
CA CYS A 405 -13.83 10.46 1.54
C CYS A 405 -13.43 11.24 2.80
N LEU A 406 -14.31 11.30 3.81
CA LEU A 406 -13.98 11.90 5.12
C LEU A 406 -12.88 11.11 5.84
N GLY A 407 -12.94 9.76 5.79
CA GLY A 407 -11.89 8.89 6.32
C GLY A 407 -10.53 9.11 5.65
N ALA A 408 -10.50 9.23 4.31
CA ALA A 408 -9.30 9.53 3.55
C ALA A 408 -8.73 10.92 3.88
N LEU A 409 -9.60 11.93 4.06
CA LEU A 409 -9.20 13.27 4.49
C LEU A 409 -8.57 13.27 5.89
N LEU A 410 -9.17 12.56 6.85
CA LEU A 410 -8.61 12.37 8.20
C LEU A 410 -7.26 11.63 8.14
N ASN A 411 -7.14 10.58 7.32
CA ASN A 411 -5.89 9.86 7.11
C ASN A 411 -4.78 10.75 6.51
N LEU A 412 -5.13 11.68 5.61
CA LEU A 412 -4.20 12.68 5.07
C LEU A 412 -3.71 13.64 6.17
N LEU A 413 -4.60 14.08 7.08
CA LEU A 413 -4.22 14.94 8.21
C LEU A 413 -3.26 14.21 9.18
N PHE A 414 -3.52 12.94 9.52
CA PHE A 414 -2.59 12.14 10.32
C PHE A 414 -1.26 11.89 9.60
N SER A 415 -1.29 11.68 8.27
CA SER A 415 -0.08 11.52 7.46
C SER A 415 0.82 12.76 7.44
N ARG A 416 0.25 13.98 7.53
CA ARG A 416 1.03 15.23 7.68
C ARG A 416 1.82 15.26 8.99
N ARG A 417 1.21 14.84 10.12
CA ARG A 417 1.91 14.69 11.40
C ARG A 417 3.04 13.65 11.29
N TYR A 418 2.77 12.51 10.66
CA TYR A 418 3.76 11.44 10.50
C TYR A 418 5.03 11.90 9.77
N ALA A 419 4.90 12.71 8.71
CA ALA A 419 6.04 13.27 7.98
C ALA A 419 6.94 14.19 8.84
N ALA A 420 6.39 14.85 9.87
CA ALA A 420 7.19 15.59 10.84
C ALA A 420 7.94 14.66 11.80
N LEU A 421 7.32 13.55 12.23
CA LEU A 421 7.99 12.53 13.02
C LEU A 421 9.13 11.86 12.25
N THR A 422 8.96 11.57 10.95
CA THR A 422 10.02 10.94 10.13
C THR A 422 11.34 11.72 10.19
N LYS A 423 11.29 13.06 10.31
CA LYS A 423 12.49 13.90 10.51
C LYS A 423 13.11 13.73 11.90
N ARG A 424 12.31 13.82 12.98
CA ARG A 424 12.80 13.65 14.37
C ARG A 424 13.42 12.26 14.60
N TRP A 425 12.89 11.25 13.94
CA TRP A 425 13.25 9.85 14.12
C TRP A 425 14.22 9.32 13.05
N ARG A 426 15.03 10.19 12.41
CA ARG A 426 16.08 9.81 11.43
C ARG A 426 15.61 8.82 10.35
N GLY A 427 14.38 8.97 9.84
CA GLY A 427 13.79 8.08 8.84
C GLY A 427 13.01 6.87 9.38
N PHE A 428 13.13 6.53 10.68
CA PHE A 428 12.50 5.36 11.33
C PHE A 428 11.56 5.76 12.48
N PRO A 429 10.44 6.46 12.20
CA PRO A 429 9.43 6.81 13.21
C PRO A 429 8.71 5.56 13.76
N PRO A 430 8.23 5.59 15.02
CA PRO A 430 7.48 4.48 15.62
C PRO A 430 6.24 4.12 14.80
N PRO A 431 6.09 2.86 14.33
CA PRO A 431 4.93 2.40 13.58
C PRO A 431 3.61 2.64 14.30
N GLU A 432 3.59 2.57 15.63
CA GLU A 432 2.39 2.77 16.46
C GLU A 432 1.72 4.14 16.24
N GLU A 433 2.46 5.17 15.83
CA GLU A 433 1.90 6.49 15.47
C GLU A 433 1.00 6.44 14.21
N ARG A 434 0.94 5.31 13.48
CA ARG A 434 -0.05 5.06 12.43
C ARG A 434 -1.44 4.71 12.97
N LEU A 435 -1.57 4.28 14.23
CA LEU A 435 -2.77 3.63 14.77
C LEU A 435 -3.92 4.59 15.17
N TYR A 436 -3.67 5.91 15.27
CA TYR A 436 -4.70 6.89 15.65
C TYR A 436 -5.97 6.82 14.79
N GLY A 437 -5.82 6.55 13.49
CA GLY A 437 -6.95 6.37 12.58
C GLY A 437 -7.84 5.20 13.01
N ALA A 438 -7.25 4.03 13.23
CA ALA A 438 -7.99 2.84 13.70
C ALA A 438 -8.55 2.99 15.12
N MET A 439 -7.86 3.71 16.02
CA MET A 439 -8.35 3.98 17.39
C MET A 439 -9.64 4.81 17.40
N ILE A 440 -9.75 5.82 16.53
CA ILE A 440 -10.98 6.62 16.38
C ILE A 440 -12.05 5.84 15.61
N ALA A 441 -11.63 5.09 14.59
CA ALA A 441 -12.53 4.42 13.67
C ALA A 441 -13.19 3.14 14.23
N GLY A 442 -12.56 2.45 15.19
CA GLY A 442 -13.17 1.29 15.85
C GLY A 442 -14.50 1.61 16.54
N PRO A 443 -14.54 2.57 17.49
CA PRO A 443 -15.78 3.03 18.10
C PRO A 443 -16.78 3.58 17.08
N ALA A 444 -16.31 4.29 16.04
CA ALA A 444 -17.15 4.77 14.95
C ALA A 444 -17.83 3.63 14.17
N LEU A 445 -17.12 2.52 13.91
CA LEU A 445 -17.68 1.33 13.24
C LEU A 445 -18.83 0.73 14.04
N VAL A 446 -18.62 0.55 15.35
CA VAL A 446 -19.62 -0.01 16.28
C VAL A 446 -20.85 0.90 16.34
N ALA A 447 -20.65 2.20 16.52
CA ALA A 447 -21.73 3.18 16.54
C ALA A 447 -22.49 3.24 15.20
N GLY A 448 -21.78 3.20 14.07
CA GLY A 448 -22.36 3.23 12.73
C GLY A 448 -23.20 1.99 12.42
N ALA A 449 -22.71 0.80 12.79
CA ALA A 449 -23.43 -0.45 12.63
C ALA A 449 -24.69 -0.52 13.51
N LEU A 450 -24.61 -0.11 14.78
CA LEU A 450 -25.78 -0.03 15.66
C LEU A 450 -26.81 1.00 15.16
N TRP A 451 -26.36 2.17 14.71
CA TRP A 451 -27.22 3.21 14.13
C TRP A 451 -27.94 2.67 12.89
N LEU A 452 -27.21 2.13 11.91
CA LEU A 452 -27.79 1.55 10.69
C LEU A 452 -28.81 0.45 11.02
N GLY A 453 -28.48 -0.44 11.96
CA GLY A 453 -29.37 -1.53 12.38
C GLY A 453 -30.69 -1.05 12.97
N TRP A 454 -30.61 -0.27 14.04
CA TRP A 454 -31.79 0.15 14.80
C TRP A 454 -32.62 1.23 14.10
N ALA A 455 -32.00 2.12 13.32
CA ALA A 455 -32.74 3.06 12.48
C ALA A 455 -33.27 2.39 11.20
N GLY A 456 -32.56 1.39 10.66
CA GLY A 456 -32.89 0.70 9.43
C GLY A 456 -34.14 -0.18 9.55
N GLN A 457 -34.26 -0.92 10.66
CA GLN A 457 -35.32 -1.89 10.95
C GLN A 457 -36.76 -1.36 10.82
N TYR A 458 -37.00 -0.07 11.10
CA TYR A 458 -38.35 0.47 11.22
C TYR A 458 -38.70 1.40 10.06
N ALA A 459 -39.66 0.99 9.21
CA ALA A 459 -40.14 1.76 8.07
C ALA A 459 -40.61 3.20 8.44
N GLY A 460 -41.17 3.38 9.64
CA GLY A 460 -41.62 4.69 10.15
C GLY A 460 -40.50 5.67 10.52
N VAL A 461 -39.25 5.23 10.66
CA VAL A 461 -38.09 6.12 10.82
C VAL A 461 -37.72 6.72 9.46
N HIS A 462 -37.53 8.03 9.39
CA HIS A 462 -37.19 8.72 8.13
C HIS A 462 -35.88 8.19 7.53
N TRP A 463 -35.86 7.89 6.23
CA TRP A 463 -34.77 7.19 5.52
C TRP A 463 -33.38 7.83 5.66
N VAL A 464 -33.30 9.15 5.86
CA VAL A 464 -32.04 9.86 6.13
C VAL A 464 -31.35 9.31 7.39
N VAL A 465 -32.10 8.91 8.41
CA VAL A 465 -31.53 8.46 9.69
C VAL A 465 -30.66 7.20 9.53
N PRO A 466 -31.12 6.08 8.93
CA PRO A 466 -30.21 4.96 8.64
C PRO A 466 -29.13 5.31 7.61
N ALA A 467 -29.41 6.19 6.63
CA ALA A 467 -28.42 6.62 5.64
C ALA A 467 -27.21 7.37 6.26
N LEU A 468 -27.42 8.13 7.35
CA LEU A 468 -26.32 8.75 8.12
C LEU A 468 -25.41 7.68 8.78
N GLY A 469 -25.96 6.53 9.16
CA GLY A 469 -25.19 5.39 9.67
C GLY A 469 -24.16 4.87 8.64
N LEU A 470 -24.53 4.84 7.35
CA LEU A 470 -23.64 4.45 6.26
C LEU A 470 -22.42 5.37 6.11
N ILE A 471 -22.56 6.67 6.41
CA ILE A 471 -21.44 7.63 6.42
C ILE A 471 -20.43 7.25 7.51
N LEU A 472 -20.92 6.94 8.72
CA LEU A 472 -20.06 6.59 9.83
C LEU A 472 -19.35 5.24 9.62
N ILE A 473 -20.06 4.26 9.03
CA ILE A 473 -19.48 2.98 8.61
C ILE A 473 -18.41 3.20 7.52
N GLY A 474 -18.68 3.98 6.48
CA GLY A 474 -17.71 4.26 5.40
C GLY A 474 -16.45 4.97 5.89
N LEU A 475 -16.61 5.92 6.82
CA LEU A 475 -15.49 6.60 7.49
C LEU A 475 -14.63 5.60 8.27
N ALA A 476 -15.28 4.72 9.03
CA ALA A 476 -14.59 3.70 9.80
C ALA A 476 -13.87 2.68 8.91
N ILE A 477 -14.51 2.23 7.83
CA ILE A 477 -13.93 1.29 6.86
C ILE A 477 -12.61 1.84 6.31
N CYS A 478 -12.62 3.07 5.80
CA CYS A 478 -11.44 3.69 5.20
C CYS A 478 -10.31 3.89 6.23
N LEU A 479 -10.63 4.37 7.44
CA LEU A 479 -9.63 4.66 8.47
C LEU A 479 -9.00 3.41 9.07
N ILE A 480 -9.79 2.40 9.46
CA ILE A 480 -9.27 1.12 9.99
C ILE A 480 -8.33 0.49 8.97
N PHE A 481 -8.75 0.44 7.71
CA PHE A 481 -7.97 -0.14 6.63
C PHE A 481 -6.65 0.62 6.40
N SER A 482 -6.71 1.93 6.20
CA SER A 482 -5.52 2.77 5.93
C SER A 482 -4.52 2.72 7.09
N SER A 483 -5.02 2.82 8.32
CA SER A 483 -4.23 2.89 9.55
C SER A 483 -3.53 1.56 9.88
N LEU A 484 -4.26 0.44 9.86
CA LEU A 484 -3.67 -0.88 10.13
C LEU A 484 -2.76 -1.34 9.00
N LEU A 485 -3.09 -1.04 7.73
CA LEU A 485 -2.22 -1.40 6.62
C LEU A 485 -0.90 -0.61 6.68
N ALA A 486 -0.96 0.69 6.97
CA ALA A 486 0.24 1.51 7.20
C ALA A 486 1.09 1.00 8.39
N TYR A 487 0.44 0.59 9.48
CA TYR A 487 1.11 -0.01 10.63
C TYR A 487 1.84 -1.31 10.26
N LEU A 488 1.24 -2.18 9.45
CA LEU A 488 1.89 -3.41 8.96
C LEU A 488 3.10 -3.11 8.06
N VAL A 489 3.03 -2.09 7.18
CA VAL A 489 4.18 -1.69 6.35
C VAL A 489 5.36 -1.28 7.22
N ASP A 490 5.11 -0.37 8.16
CA ASP A 490 6.17 0.25 8.94
C ASP A 490 6.67 -0.67 10.08
N THR A 491 5.88 -1.67 10.50
CA THR A 491 6.30 -2.70 11.47
C THR A 491 7.25 -3.74 10.87
N TYR A 492 6.98 -4.21 9.64
CA TYR A 492 7.73 -5.32 9.03
C TYR A 492 8.76 -4.88 8.00
N LEU A 493 8.75 -3.61 7.55
CA LEU A 493 9.71 -2.99 6.62
C LEU A 493 10.17 -3.93 5.48
N THR A 494 11.35 -4.53 5.66
CA THR A 494 12.01 -5.51 4.81
C THR A 494 11.11 -6.71 4.42
N TYR A 495 10.22 -7.18 5.30
CA TYR A 495 9.27 -8.26 5.02
C TYR A 495 7.83 -7.79 4.70
N SER A 496 7.63 -6.49 4.49
CA SER A 496 6.29 -5.91 4.28
C SER A 496 5.53 -6.56 3.11
N ALA A 497 6.20 -6.90 2.00
CA ALA A 497 5.56 -7.56 0.85
C ALA A 497 4.88 -8.89 1.21
N SER A 498 5.51 -9.72 2.04
CA SER A 498 4.93 -10.99 2.51
C SER A 498 3.78 -10.76 3.51
N ALA A 499 3.88 -9.73 4.37
CA ALA A 499 2.78 -9.33 5.26
C ALA A 499 1.55 -8.82 4.46
N PHE A 500 1.78 -8.04 3.39
CA PHE A 500 0.73 -7.61 2.45
C PHE A 500 0.07 -8.81 1.75
N ALA A 501 0.86 -9.78 1.26
CA ALA A 501 0.33 -10.97 0.61
C ALA A 501 -0.61 -11.76 1.53
N ALA A 502 -0.18 -12.04 2.77
CA ALA A 502 -1.02 -12.69 3.79
C ALA A 502 -2.31 -11.90 4.03
N ASN A 503 -2.19 -10.57 4.18
CA ASN A 503 -3.33 -9.70 4.42
C ASN A 503 -4.34 -9.72 3.27
N VAL A 504 -3.89 -9.52 2.03
CA VAL A 504 -4.76 -9.50 0.85
C VAL A 504 -5.45 -10.85 0.66
N MET A 505 -4.73 -11.97 0.79
CA MET A 505 -5.31 -13.30 0.62
C MET A 505 -6.40 -13.59 1.67
N CYS A 506 -6.11 -13.39 2.96
CA CYS A 506 -7.09 -13.61 4.03
C CYS A 506 -8.31 -12.68 3.89
N ARG A 507 -8.06 -11.41 3.58
CA ARG A 507 -9.10 -10.40 3.38
C ARG A 507 -10.03 -10.75 2.22
N SER A 508 -9.48 -11.23 1.11
CA SER A 508 -10.26 -11.62 -0.08
C SER A 508 -11.08 -12.89 0.17
N VAL A 509 -10.59 -13.87 0.95
CA VAL A 509 -11.39 -15.03 1.40
C VAL A 509 -12.61 -14.57 2.19
N ILE A 510 -12.41 -13.71 3.20
CA ILE A 510 -13.49 -13.24 4.06
C ILE A 510 -14.49 -12.39 3.27
N ALA A 511 -14.04 -11.49 2.40
CA ALA A 511 -14.94 -10.67 1.60
C ALA A 511 -15.69 -11.46 0.51
N ALA A 512 -15.11 -12.54 -0.03
CA ALA A 512 -15.83 -13.47 -0.90
C ALA A 512 -16.90 -14.29 -0.16
N ALA A 513 -16.74 -14.52 1.14
CA ALA A 513 -17.71 -15.27 1.94
C ALA A 513 -18.92 -14.43 2.39
N PHE A 514 -18.73 -13.12 2.62
CA PHE A 514 -19.76 -12.26 3.24
C PHE A 514 -21.08 -12.19 2.46
N PRO A 515 -21.13 -11.95 1.14
CA PRO A 515 -22.38 -11.94 0.38
C PRO A 515 -23.20 -13.23 0.56
N LEU A 516 -22.53 -14.39 0.52
CA LEU A 516 -23.14 -15.73 0.51
C LEU A 516 -23.94 -16.10 1.78
N PHE A 517 -23.81 -15.35 2.87
CA PHE A 517 -24.61 -15.54 4.09
C PHE A 517 -25.32 -14.28 4.58
N THR A 518 -25.06 -13.11 4.00
CA THR A 518 -25.56 -11.84 4.56
C THR A 518 -27.07 -11.74 4.42
N VAL A 519 -27.64 -12.14 3.28
CA VAL A 519 -29.10 -12.15 3.06
C VAL A 519 -29.79 -13.00 4.14
N GLN A 520 -29.36 -14.25 4.31
CA GLN A 520 -29.97 -15.19 5.25
C GLN A 520 -29.75 -14.76 6.72
N MET A 521 -28.66 -14.05 7.02
CA MET A 521 -28.41 -13.45 8.34
C MET A 521 -29.38 -12.31 8.64
N TYR A 522 -29.58 -11.40 7.69
CA TYR A 522 -30.49 -10.25 7.85
C TYR A 522 -31.97 -10.66 7.84
N GLU A 523 -32.37 -11.59 6.95
CA GLU A 523 -33.74 -12.15 6.91
C GLU A 523 -34.13 -12.87 8.22
N ARG A 524 -33.21 -13.63 8.83
CA ARG A 524 -33.51 -14.45 10.03
C ARG A 524 -33.37 -13.72 11.36
N LEU A 525 -32.38 -12.83 11.49
CA LEU A 525 -32.17 -12.07 12.73
C LEU A 525 -32.97 -10.75 12.75
N GLY A 526 -33.34 -10.23 11.58
CA GLY A 526 -33.76 -8.84 11.41
C GLY A 526 -32.56 -7.90 11.27
N VAL A 527 -32.80 -6.77 10.61
CA VAL A 527 -31.82 -5.69 10.36
C VAL A 527 -31.16 -5.23 11.66
N ASN A 528 -31.93 -5.09 12.73
CA ASN A 528 -31.45 -4.65 14.04
C ASN A 528 -30.43 -5.62 14.66
N TRP A 529 -30.76 -6.91 14.77
CA TRP A 529 -29.88 -7.90 15.40
C TRP A 529 -28.72 -8.34 14.51
N ALA A 530 -28.90 -8.43 13.18
CA ALA A 530 -27.80 -8.68 12.25
C ALA A 530 -26.74 -7.58 12.32
N SER A 531 -27.16 -6.31 12.33
CA SER A 531 -26.22 -5.18 12.48
C SER A 531 -25.64 -5.09 13.90
N THR A 532 -26.39 -5.51 14.93
CA THR A 532 -25.88 -5.60 16.31
C THR A 532 -24.80 -6.69 16.44
N LEU A 533 -24.95 -7.84 15.77
CA LEU A 533 -23.93 -8.90 15.72
C LEU A 533 -22.63 -8.37 15.07
N ILE A 534 -22.75 -7.68 13.93
CA ILE A 534 -21.63 -7.00 13.27
C ILE A 534 -20.97 -5.99 14.24
N ALA A 535 -21.76 -5.19 14.94
CA ALA A 535 -21.26 -4.22 15.91
C ALA A 535 -20.52 -4.89 17.09
N CYS A 536 -21.02 -6.03 17.60
CA CYS A 536 -20.34 -6.80 18.65
C CYS A 536 -18.99 -7.38 18.20
N ILE A 537 -18.90 -7.88 16.96
CA ILE A 537 -17.62 -8.34 16.38
C ILE A 537 -16.66 -7.14 16.21
N GLY A 538 -17.15 -6.01 15.69
CA GLY A 538 -16.37 -4.77 15.61
C GLY A 538 -15.90 -4.26 16.97
N LEU A 539 -16.72 -4.39 18.02
CA LEU A 539 -16.40 -4.00 19.39
C LEU A 539 -15.32 -4.91 19.99
N LEU A 540 -15.34 -6.21 19.70
CA LEU A 540 -14.30 -7.15 20.14
C LEU A 540 -12.93 -6.84 19.48
N LEU A 541 -12.93 -6.33 18.25
CA LEU A 541 -11.71 -5.96 17.52
C LEU A 541 -11.22 -4.53 17.83
N THR A 542 -12.11 -3.65 18.26
CA THR A 542 -11.84 -2.23 18.56
C THR A 542 -10.69 -2.00 19.58
N PRO A 543 -10.51 -2.82 20.64
CA PRO A 543 -9.34 -2.71 21.52
C PRO A 543 -7.99 -2.95 20.85
N GLY A 544 -7.92 -3.66 19.71
CA GLY A 544 -6.68 -4.06 19.04
C GLY A 544 -5.71 -2.88 18.79
N PRO A 545 -6.13 -1.82 18.08
CA PRO A 545 -5.34 -0.60 17.90
C PRO A 545 -4.83 0.04 19.20
N PHE A 546 -5.64 0.07 20.28
CA PHE A 546 -5.23 0.63 21.57
C PHE A 546 -4.21 -0.24 22.29
N LEU A 547 -4.36 -1.57 22.22
CA LEU A 547 -3.42 -2.54 22.76
C LEU A 547 -2.08 -2.48 22.01
N PHE A 548 -2.11 -2.35 20.68
CA PHE A 548 -0.92 -2.16 19.87
C PHE A 548 -0.24 -0.81 20.11
N TYR A 549 -1.00 0.28 20.26
CA TYR A 549 -0.40 1.57 20.60
C TYR A 549 0.34 1.54 21.96
N LYS A 550 -0.18 0.80 22.95
CA LYS A 550 0.42 0.72 24.30
C LYS A 550 1.49 -0.36 24.46
N TYR A 551 1.33 -1.51 23.80
CA TYR A 551 2.16 -2.70 24.00
C TYR A 551 2.91 -3.16 22.74
N GLY A 552 2.65 -2.56 21.58
CA GLY A 552 3.32 -2.83 20.30
C GLY A 552 4.85 -2.90 20.42
N PRO A 553 5.53 -1.93 21.05
CA PRO A 553 6.98 -1.97 21.27
C PRO A 553 7.47 -3.23 22.02
N ARG A 554 6.69 -3.73 22.98
CA ARG A 554 7.03 -4.94 23.74
C ARG A 554 6.79 -6.22 22.95
N ILE A 555 5.74 -6.23 22.13
CA ILE A 555 5.39 -7.38 21.29
C ILE A 555 6.39 -7.48 20.12
N ARG A 556 6.71 -6.35 19.47
CA ARG A 556 7.71 -6.24 18.39
C ARG A 556 9.11 -6.63 18.85
N ALA A 557 9.51 -6.29 20.07
CA ALA A 557 10.80 -6.71 20.62
C ALA A 557 10.97 -8.24 20.77
N GLY A 558 9.89 -9.02 20.70
CA GLY A 558 9.93 -10.50 20.63
C GLY A 558 9.67 -11.07 19.22
N SER A 559 9.51 -10.21 18.21
CA SER A 559 9.27 -10.60 16.82
C SER A 559 10.55 -11.12 16.17
N THR A 560 10.43 -12.08 15.26
CA THR A 560 11.55 -12.50 14.39
C THR A 560 11.63 -11.64 13.12
N PHE A 561 10.58 -10.89 12.80
CA PHE A 561 10.42 -10.19 11.51
C PHE A 561 10.31 -8.65 11.63
N ALA A 562 10.09 -8.10 12.82
CA ALA A 562 9.95 -6.66 13.01
C ALA A 562 11.28 -6.01 13.45
N PRO A 563 11.99 -5.27 12.57
CA PRO A 563 13.14 -4.48 13.01
C PRO A 563 12.70 -3.44 14.06
N CYS A 564 13.47 -3.34 15.14
CA CYS A 564 13.17 -2.52 16.32
C CYS A 564 14.13 -1.32 16.46
N ILE A 565 14.59 -0.77 15.34
CA ILE A 565 15.53 0.37 15.27
C ILE A 565 14.93 1.62 15.93
N ASP A 566 13.62 1.82 15.78
CA ASP A 566 12.87 2.88 16.48
C ASP A 566 13.03 2.80 18.01
N LEU A 567 13.13 1.60 18.59
CA LEU A 567 13.35 1.43 20.04
C LEU A 567 14.79 1.76 20.46
N LYS A 568 15.77 1.69 19.55
CA LYS A 568 17.15 2.15 19.79
C LYS A 568 17.24 3.68 19.69
N ILE A 569 16.67 4.26 18.63
CA ILE A 569 16.56 5.73 18.44
C ILE A 569 15.81 6.38 19.61
N ALA A 570 14.75 5.74 20.14
CA ALA A 570 14.01 6.24 21.30
C ALA A 570 14.88 6.39 22.56
N LYS A 571 15.84 5.48 22.77
CA LYS A 571 16.76 5.53 23.92
C LYS A 571 17.78 6.65 23.76
N GLU A 572 18.30 6.85 22.55
CA GLU A 572 19.24 7.94 22.23
C GLU A 572 18.58 9.31 22.41
N LEU A 573 17.40 9.53 21.81
CA LEU A 573 16.63 10.78 21.98
C LEU A 573 16.31 11.07 23.46
N ALA A 574 15.96 10.03 24.23
CA ALA A 574 15.72 10.16 25.67
C ALA A 574 17.00 10.41 26.49
N ALA A 575 18.18 10.07 25.97
CA ALA A 575 19.47 10.45 26.56
C ALA A 575 19.81 11.91 26.24
N GLU A 576 19.67 12.34 24.98
CA GLU A 576 19.87 13.74 24.56
C GLU A 576 18.96 14.71 25.34
N GLU A 577 17.70 14.34 25.59
CA GLU A 577 16.76 15.14 26.39
C GLU A 577 17.16 15.22 27.89
N ARG A 578 17.79 14.17 28.43
CA ARG A 578 18.33 14.17 29.80
C ARG A 578 19.60 15.01 29.93
N GLU A 579 20.47 14.99 28.92
CA GLU A 579 21.66 15.83 28.87
C GLU A 579 21.28 17.31 28.81
N LYS A 580 20.37 17.69 27.90
CA LYS A 580 19.87 19.07 27.76
C LYS A 580 19.22 19.59 29.05
N SER A 581 18.33 18.80 29.66
CA SER A 581 17.68 19.17 30.93
C SER A 581 18.58 19.08 32.17
N GLY A 582 19.75 18.43 32.05
CA GLY A 582 20.84 18.51 33.02
C GLY A 582 21.64 19.80 32.89
N SER A 583 21.96 20.23 31.66
CA SER A 583 22.70 21.47 31.39
C SER A 583 21.94 22.76 31.71
N GLU A 584 20.59 22.76 31.69
CA GLU A 584 19.78 23.92 32.10
C GLU A 584 19.65 24.09 33.64
N LYS A 585 20.27 23.21 34.43
CA LYS A 585 20.21 23.22 35.91
C LYS A 585 21.54 23.52 36.60
N VAL A 586 22.52 24.02 35.84
CA VAL A 586 23.85 24.47 36.30
C VAL A 586 24.02 25.92 35.93
#